data_AF-A0A914ENJ6-F1
#
_entry.id   AF-A0A914ENJ6-F1
#
_cell.length_a   1.000
_cell.length_b   1.000
_cell.length_c   1.000
_cell.angle_alpha   90.00
_cell.angle_beta   90.00
_cell.angle_gamma   90.00
#
_symmetry.space_group_name_H-M   'P 1'
#
loop_
_entity.id
_entity.type
_entity.pdbx_description
1 polymer ?
#
loop_
_entity_poly.entity_id
_entity_poly.type
_entity_poly.pdbx_seq_one_letter_code
_entity_poly.pdbx_strand_id
1 'polypeptide(L)'
;MFELPTFETSVVNPYDNFSNFNFTCNTKPVYRWRQHKLHTCRKCQAHGITTSLKGHVNCPNKNCACLQCSHISTQRIEAVIRKRRRKTLVRLEEAHHTNVQQNSINIQQAAQSPNIQLPSMDWINLLYLVNYLQHPSSMISSL
;
A
#
# COMPACT_ATOMS: atom_id res chain seq x y z
N MET A 1 58.81 -27.43 44.44
CA MET A 1 59.00 -26.48 43.33
C MET A 1 57.76 -26.57 42.45
N PHE A 2 57.12 -25.43 42.22
CA PHE A 2 55.78 -25.30 41.63
C PHE A 2 55.84 -25.46 40.11
N GLU A 3 55.01 -26.34 39.55
CA GLU A 3 54.65 -26.28 38.13
C GLU A 3 53.32 -25.52 37.98
N LEU A 4 53.35 -24.44 37.20
CA LEU A 4 52.20 -23.62 36.83
C LEU A 4 51.40 -24.32 35.72
N PRO A 5 50.05 -24.39 35.79
CA PRO A 5 49.27 -24.82 34.64
C PRO A 5 49.10 -23.65 33.66
N THR A 6 49.46 -23.89 32.40
CA THR A 6 49.22 -23.00 31.26
C THR A 6 47.72 -22.86 31.03
N PHE A 7 47.20 -21.63 31.17
CA PHE A 7 45.82 -21.30 30.85
C PHE A 7 45.69 -21.05 29.34
N GLU A 8 45.19 -22.04 28.61
CA GLU A 8 44.78 -21.85 27.21
C GLU A 8 43.59 -20.89 27.16
N THR A 9 43.82 -19.69 26.67
CA THR A 9 42.77 -18.71 26.36
C THR A 9 42.11 -19.11 25.04
N SER A 10 41.06 -19.93 25.12
CA SER A 10 40.11 -20.04 24.03
C SER A 10 39.35 -18.72 23.91
N VAL A 11 39.69 -17.93 22.89
CA VAL A 11 38.93 -16.75 22.49
C VAL A 11 37.58 -17.25 21.95
N VAL A 12 36.58 -17.31 22.82
CA VAL A 12 35.22 -17.69 22.42
C VAL A 12 34.63 -16.51 21.63
N ASN A 13 34.30 -16.77 20.37
CA ASN A 13 33.73 -15.81 19.45
C ASN A 13 32.36 -15.32 19.98
N PRO A 14 32.10 -14.00 20.16
CA PRO A 14 30.89 -13.49 20.82
C PRO A 14 29.56 -13.75 20.07
N TYR A 15 29.60 -14.36 18.88
CA TYR A 15 28.43 -14.56 18.03
C TYR A 15 27.91 -16.00 17.97
N ASP A 16 28.61 -16.99 18.53
CA ASP A 16 28.32 -18.41 18.24
C ASP A 16 27.60 -19.18 19.36
N ASN A 17 26.80 -18.53 20.22
CA ASN A 17 26.10 -19.26 21.29
C ASN A 17 24.69 -18.80 21.63
N PHE A 18 23.82 -18.69 20.62
CA PHE A 18 22.37 -18.56 20.83
C PHE A 18 21.57 -19.83 20.55
N SER A 19 22.25 -20.95 20.26
CA SER A 19 21.63 -22.17 19.74
C SER A 19 21.51 -23.31 20.76
N ASN A 20 21.35 -23.02 22.06
CA ASN A 20 21.00 -24.08 23.03
C ASN A 20 20.46 -23.56 24.38
N PHE A 21 19.42 -22.73 24.37
CA PHE A 21 18.62 -22.53 25.59
C PHE A 21 17.16 -22.88 25.34
N ASN A 22 16.79 -24.08 25.80
CA ASN A 22 15.42 -24.42 26.13
C ASN A 22 14.98 -23.49 27.28
N PHE A 23 14.41 -22.33 26.94
CA PHE A 23 13.79 -21.46 27.93
C PHE A 23 12.47 -22.08 28.42
N THR A 24 12.57 -23.01 29.36
CA THR A 24 11.49 -23.24 30.32
C THR A 24 11.49 -22.04 31.26
N CYS A 25 10.40 -21.28 31.19
CA CYS A 25 10.09 -20.10 31.99
C CYS A 25 10.51 -20.19 33.46
N ASN A 26 11.33 -19.24 33.98
CA ASN A 26 11.02 -18.43 35.18
C ASN A 26 12.11 -17.42 35.62
N THR A 27 12.76 -16.68 34.71
CA THR A 27 13.62 -15.55 35.13
C THR A 27 13.16 -14.25 34.48
N LYS A 28 12.74 -13.29 35.30
CA LYS A 28 12.38 -11.94 34.85
C LYS A 28 13.64 -11.27 34.29
N PRO A 29 13.65 -10.79 33.02
CA PRO A 29 14.85 -10.19 32.46
C PRO A 29 15.08 -8.79 33.04
N VAL A 30 16.31 -8.53 33.51
CA VAL A 30 16.72 -7.36 34.30
C VAL A 30 16.94 -6.08 33.47
N TYR A 31 16.73 -6.06 32.15
CA TYR A 31 16.88 -4.82 31.38
C TYR A 31 15.70 -4.60 30.42
N ARG A 32 14.96 -3.51 30.66
CA ARG A 32 13.75 -3.09 29.94
C ARG A 32 14.09 -2.42 28.60
N TRP A 33 14.70 -3.17 27.69
CA TRP A 33 14.78 -2.78 26.28
C TRP A 33 13.46 -3.14 25.61
N ARG A 34 12.91 -2.21 24.83
CA ARG A 34 11.65 -2.32 24.06
C ARG A 34 11.50 -3.76 23.55
N GLN A 35 10.56 -4.52 24.12
CA GLN A 35 10.48 -5.97 23.91
C GLN A 35 10.14 -6.24 22.43
N HIS A 36 11.16 -6.47 21.61
CA HIS A 36 10.97 -6.97 20.26
C HIS A 36 10.34 -8.36 20.39
N LYS A 37 9.02 -8.43 20.17
CA LYS A 37 8.29 -9.69 20.21
C LYS A 37 8.91 -10.62 19.18
N LEU A 38 9.57 -11.68 19.65
CA LEU A 38 10.08 -12.73 18.76
C LEU A 38 8.89 -13.35 18.03
N HIS A 39 8.96 -13.35 16.69
CA HIS A 39 7.97 -14.00 15.85
C HIS A 39 8.33 -15.48 15.74
N THR A 40 7.41 -16.36 16.13
CA THR A 40 7.57 -17.81 16.02
C THR A 40 6.82 -18.35 14.80
N CYS A 41 7.24 -19.51 14.29
CA CYS A 41 6.53 -20.21 13.24
C CYS A 41 5.22 -20.79 13.77
N ARG A 42 4.08 -20.20 13.37
CA ARG A 42 2.74 -20.65 13.79
C ARG A 42 2.44 -22.11 13.44
N LYS A 43 2.93 -22.62 12.30
CA LYS A 43 2.72 -24.03 11.92
C LYS A 43 3.45 -24.97 12.88
N CYS A 44 4.72 -24.70 13.18
CA CYS A 44 5.47 -25.47 14.17
C CYS A 44 4.81 -25.39 15.56
N GLN A 45 4.36 -24.20 15.95
CA GLN A 45 3.70 -23.99 17.24
C GLN A 45 2.42 -24.84 17.39
N ALA A 46 1.63 -25.01 16.32
CA ALA A 46 0.44 -25.86 16.33
C ALA A 46 0.75 -27.35 16.53
N HIS A 47 2.00 -27.77 16.30
CA HIS A 47 2.50 -29.13 16.52
C HIS A 47 3.41 -29.22 17.77
N GLY A 48 3.37 -28.23 18.66
CA GLY A 48 4.14 -28.22 19.91
C GLY A 48 5.61 -27.80 19.76
N ILE A 49 6.05 -27.42 18.56
CA ILE A 49 7.45 -27.04 18.29
C ILE A 49 7.58 -25.52 18.20
N THR A 50 8.33 -24.90 19.11
CA THR A 50 8.59 -23.46 19.09
C THR A 50 9.88 -23.15 18.32
N THR A 51 9.74 -22.72 17.07
CA THR A 51 10.86 -22.26 16.23
C THR A 51 10.73 -20.77 15.93
N SER A 52 11.84 -20.03 16.04
CA SER A 52 11.90 -18.62 15.60
C SER A 52 11.64 -18.55 14.10
N LEU A 53 10.77 -17.63 13.66
CA LEU A 53 10.44 -17.46 12.25
C LEU A 53 11.61 -16.87 11.45
N LYS A 54 12.47 -16.07 12.09
CA LYS A 54 13.65 -15.46 11.45
C LYS A 54 14.65 -16.57 11.12
N GLY A 55 14.84 -16.86 9.83
CA GLY A 55 15.73 -17.93 9.35
C GLY A 55 15.07 -19.31 9.20
N HIS A 56 13.76 -19.45 9.44
CA HIS A 56 13.06 -20.73 9.34
C HIS A 56 12.61 -21.07 7.91
N VAL A 57 13.57 -21.50 7.09
CA VAL A 57 13.34 -21.85 5.67
C VAL A 57 12.87 -23.30 5.48
N ASN A 58 13.42 -24.26 6.24
CA ASN A 58 13.09 -25.68 6.14
C ASN A 58 12.10 -26.12 7.23
N CYS A 59 10.84 -25.69 7.10
CA CYS A 59 9.80 -26.03 8.06
C CYS A 59 9.36 -27.50 7.92
N PRO A 60 9.42 -28.33 8.98
CA PRO A 60 8.97 -29.72 8.90
C PRO A 60 7.46 -29.82 8.61
N ASN A 61 6.69 -28.87 9.15
CA ASN A 61 5.25 -28.78 8.97
C ASN A 61 4.85 -27.87 7.80
N LYS A 62 5.76 -27.59 6.85
CA LYS A 62 5.50 -26.66 5.71
C LYS A 62 4.25 -27.05 4.95
N ASN A 63 4.13 -28.34 4.62
CA ASN A 63 3.05 -28.90 3.81
C ASN A 63 1.94 -29.55 4.65
N CYS A 64 1.98 -29.41 5.98
CA CYS A 64 0.92 -29.94 6.83
C CYS A 64 -0.41 -29.22 6.54
N ALA A 65 -1.48 -30.02 6.43
CA ALA A 65 -2.85 -29.62 6.13
C ALA A 65 -3.86 -30.07 7.21
N CYS A 66 -3.39 -30.37 8.43
CA CYS A 66 -4.29 -30.64 9.56
C CYS A 66 -5.21 -29.43 9.83
N LEU A 67 -6.31 -29.63 10.56
CA LEU A 67 -7.32 -28.60 10.83
C LEU A 67 -6.70 -27.28 11.34
N GLN A 68 -5.75 -27.36 12.28
CA GLN A 68 -5.05 -26.19 12.84
C GLN A 68 -4.17 -25.49 11.80
N CYS A 69 -3.38 -26.26 11.02
CA CYS A 69 -2.52 -25.71 9.97
C CYS A 69 -3.33 -25.11 8.80
N SER A 70 -4.48 -25.71 8.48
CA SER A 70 -5.44 -25.18 7.51
C SER A 70 -5.95 -23.82 7.98
N HIS A 71 -6.43 -23.71 9.23
CA HIS A 71 -6.89 -22.44 9.78
C HIS A 71 -5.79 -21.35 9.78
N ILE A 72 -4.55 -21.69 10.15
CA ILE A 72 -3.40 -20.77 10.08
C ILE A 72 -3.20 -20.27 8.64
N SER A 73 -3.35 -21.13 7.64
CA SER A 73 -3.20 -20.76 6.23
C SER A 73 -4.34 -19.85 5.76
N THR A 74 -5.59 -20.15 6.12
CA THR A 74 -6.76 -19.32 5.81
C THR A 74 -6.64 -17.93 6.41
N GLN A 75 -6.26 -17.82 7.68
CA GLN A 75 -6.03 -16.52 8.33
C GLN A 75 -4.98 -15.67 7.61
N ARG A 76 -3.92 -16.30 7.08
CA ARG A 76 -2.90 -15.60 6.28
C ARG A 76 -3.48 -15.07 4.98
N ILE A 77 -4.25 -15.89 4.26
CA ILE A 77 -4.89 -15.52 2.99
C ILE A 77 -5.84 -14.33 3.23
N GLU A 78 -6.71 -14.44 4.22
CA GLU A 78 -7.64 -13.36 4.56
C GLU A 78 -6.93 -12.06 4.95
N ALA A 79 -5.82 -12.13 5.70
CA ALA A 79 -5.04 -10.96 6.05
C ALA A 79 -4.47 -10.26 4.80
N VAL A 80 -4.02 -11.03 3.81
CA VAL A 80 -3.57 -10.50 2.51
C VAL A 80 -4.73 -9.84 1.77
N ILE A 81 -5.91 -10.48 1.70
CA ILE A 81 -7.11 -9.94 1.05
C ILE A 81 -7.51 -8.61 1.71
N ARG A 82 -7.63 -8.58 3.05
CA ARG A 82 -7.94 -7.37 3.82
C ARG A 82 -6.94 -6.25 3.55
N LYS A 83 -5.64 -6.56 3.46
CA LYS A 83 -4.61 -5.59 3.14
C LYS A 83 -4.76 -5.03 1.70
N ARG A 84 -5.05 -5.90 0.72
CA ARG A 84 -5.27 -5.47 -0.68
C ARG A 84 -6.51 -4.59 -0.81
N ARG A 85 -7.62 -4.96 -0.16
CA ARG A 85 -8.86 -4.17 -0.15
C ARG A 85 -8.60 -2.76 0.39
N ARG A 86 -7.96 -2.64 1.56
CA ARG A 86 -7.59 -1.33 2.13
C ARG A 86 -6.73 -0.49 1.19
N LYS A 87 -5.70 -1.09 0.57
CA LYS A 87 -4.87 -0.38 -0.41
C LYS A 87 -5.65 0.08 -1.64
N THR A 88 -6.68 -0.66 -2.04
CA THR A 88 -7.50 -0.31 -3.20
C THR A 88 -8.40 0.88 -2.87
N LEU A 89 -9.03 0.87 -1.69
CA LEU A 89 -9.86 2.00 -1.22
C LEU A 89 -9.05 3.30 -1.16
N VAL A 90 -7.87 3.27 -0.55
CA VAL A 90 -6.99 4.45 -0.45
C VAL A 90 -6.64 5.00 -1.83
N ARG A 91 -6.32 4.14 -2.81
CA ARG A 91 -6.02 4.59 -4.18
C ARG A 91 -7.24 5.18 -4.89
N LEU A 92 -8.43 4.67 -4.63
CA LEU A 92 -9.67 5.22 -5.20
C LEU A 92 -9.97 6.60 -4.61
N GLU A 93 -9.77 6.78 -3.30
CA GLU A 93 -9.89 8.08 -2.63
C GLU A 93 -8.88 9.09 -3.17
N GLU A 94 -7.61 8.68 -3.32
CA GLU A 94 -6.56 9.50 -3.93
C GLU A 94 -6.92 9.89 -5.37
N ALA A 95 -7.36 8.93 -6.20
CA ALA A 95 -7.78 9.20 -7.57
C ALA A 95 -8.95 10.19 -7.62
N HIS A 96 -9.94 10.04 -6.73
CA HIS A 96 -11.05 10.99 -6.62
C HIS A 96 -10.56 12.40 -6.29
N HIS A 97 -9.67 12.56 -5.30
CA HIS A 97 -9.09 13.87 -4.98
C HIS A 97 -8.32 14.48 -6.15
N THR A 98 -7.52 13.69 -6.88
CA THR A 98 -6.80 14.19 -8.06
C THR A 98 -7.73 14.61 -9.18
N ASN A 99 -8.84 13.89 -9.40
CA ASN A 99 -9.83 14.25 -10.43
C ASN A 99 -10.52 15.57 -10.08
N VAL A 100 -10.96 15.72 -8.83
CA VAL A 100 -11.55 16.98 -8.33
C VAL A 100 -10.57 18.15 -8.49
N GLN A 101 -9.30 17.95 -8.16
CA GLN A 101 -8.27 18.98 -8.34
C GLN A 101 -8.02 19.32 -9.82
N GLN A 102 -7.98 18.33 -10.72
CA GLN A 102 -7.79 18.60 -12.14
C GLN A 102 -8.99 19.38 -12.72
N ASN A 103 -10.21 19.05 -12.28
CA ASN A 103 -11.40 19.79 -12.71
C ASN A 103 -11.37 21.26 -12.29
N SER A 104 -10.90 21.57 -11.08
CA SER A 104 -10.78 22.96 -10.63
C SER A 104 -9.70 23.72 -11.43
N ILE A 105 -8.57 23.08 -11.75
CA ILE A 105 -7.53 23.63 -12.63
C ILE A 105 -8.09 23.92 -14.03
N ASN A 106 -8.81 22.97 -14.62
CA ASN A 106 -9.38 23.12 -15.96
C ASN A 106 -10.38 24.30 -16.01
N ILE A 107 -11.22 24.49 -14.99
CA ILE A 107 -12.15 25.63 -14.89
C ILE A 107 -11.39 26.97 -14.81
N GLN A 108 -10.34 27.03 -14.00
CA GLN A 108 -9.52 28.23 -13.87
C GLN A 108 -8.81 28.59 -15.19
N GLN A 109 -8.30 27.60 -15.91
CA GLN A 109 -7.69 27.80 -17.23
C GLN A 109 -8.72 28.25 -18.28
N ALA A 110 -9.92 27.69 -18.26
CA ALA A 110 -11.00 28.13 -19.14
C ALA A 110 -11.37 29.61 -18.89
N ALA A 111 -11.40 30.05 -17.63
CA ALA A 111 -11.67 31.44 -17.27
C ALA A 111 -10.52 32.41 -17.62
N GLN A 112 -9.29 31.92 -17.76
CA GLN A 112 -8.11 32.72 -18.09
C GLN A 112 -7.83 32.82 -19.60
N SER A 113 -8.67 32.23 -20.47
CA SER A 113 -8.51 32.35 -21.92
C SER A 113 -8.71 33.81 -22.35
N PRO A 114 -7.65 34.54 -22.74
CA PRO A 114 -7.84 35.85 -23.33
C PRO A 114 -8.27 35.64 -24.77
N ASN A 115 -9.39 36.24 -25.14
CA ASN A 115 -9.82 36.42 -26.54
C ASN A 115 -10.40 35.16 -27.21
N ILE A 116 -11.65 34.82 -26.88
CA ILE A 116 -12.54 34.29 -27.92
C ILE A 116 -12.76 35.47 -28.87
N GLN A 117 -12.02 35.53 -29.97
CA GLN A 117 -12.49 36.28 -31.13
C GLN A 117 -13.78 35.59 -31.56
N LEU A 118 -14.93 36.08 -31.06
CA LEU A 118 -16.16 35.89 -31.81
C LEU A 118 -15.83 36.41 -33.22
N PRO A 119 -16.05 35.63 -34.29
CA PRO A 119 -15.96 36.18 -35.62
C PRO A 119 -16.80 37.44 -35.61
N SER A 120 -16.21 38.58 -35.96
CA SER A 120 -16.90 39.86 -35.98
C SER A 120 -18.12 39.69 -36.88
N MET A 121 -19.27 39.43 -36.28
CA MET A 121 -20.51 39.50 -37.02
C MET A 121 -20.73 40.98 -37.25
N ASP A 122 -20.41 41.40 -38.47
CA ASP A 122 -20.74 42.74 -38.93
C ASP A 122 -22.21 42.99 -38.62
N TRP A 123 -22.50 44.17 -38.07
CA TRP A 123 -23.87 44.60 -37.75
C TRP A 123 -24.83 44.43 -38.94
N ILE A 124 -24.29 44.42 -40.16
CA ILE A 124 -24.98 44.10 -41.42
C ILE A 124 -25.56 42.68 -41.41
N ASN A 125 -24.79 41.68 -40.99
CA ASN A 125 -25.26 40.29 -40.91
C ASN A 125 -26.26 40.08 -39.78
N LEU A 126 -26.10 40.80 -38.67
CA LEU A 126 -27.07 40.80 -37.57
C LEU A 126 -28.41 41.43 -37.99
N LEU A 127 -28.37 42.56 -38.70
CA LEU A 127 -29.57 43.15 -39.30
C LEU A 127 -30.18 42.24 -40.36
N TYR A 128 -29.37 41.59 -41.19
CA TYR A 128 -29.85 40.66 -42.21
C TYR A 128 -30.60 39.47 -41.58
N LEU A 129 -30.05 38.87 -40.52
CA LEU A 129 -30.70 37.78 -39.78
C LEU A 129 -31.98 38.22 -39.07
N VAL A 130 -31.97 39.38 -38.42
CA VAL A 130 -33.16 39.94 -37.74
C VAL A 130 -34.27 40.25 -38.75
N ASN A 131 -33.90 40.83 -39.90
CA ASN A 131 -34.82 41.17 -40.98
C ASN A 131 -35.40 39.90 -41.66
N TYR A 132 -34.57 38.89 -41.89
CA TYR A 132 -34.99 37.58 -42.44
C TYR A 132 -35.97 36.84 -41.52
N LEU A 133 -35.77 36.93 -40.19
CA LEU A 133 -36.64 36.30 -39.21
C LEU A 133 -37.97 37.05 -39.01
N GLN A 134 -38.00 38.37 -39.23
CA GLN A 134 -39.24 39.15 -39.15
C GLN A 134 -40.06 39.14 -40.44
N HIS A 135 -39.46 38.88 -41.61
CA HIS A 135 -40.14 38.97 -42.91
C HIS A 135 -39.77 37.79 -43.84
N PRO A 136 -40.32 36.58 -43.66
CA PRO A 136 -39.95 35.41 -44.49
C PRO A 136 -40.44 35.48 -45.96
N SER A 137 -41.12 36.55 -46.39
CA SER A 137 -41.91 36.56 -47.63
C SER A 137 -41.46 37.53 -48.74
N SER A 138 -40.34 38.26 -48.61
CA SER A 138 -40.03 39.36 -49.55
C SER A 138 -38.91 39.11 -50.56
N MET A 139 -38.39 37.88 -50.71
CA MET A 139 -37.39 37.56 -51.74
C MET A 139 -37.91 36.52 -52.74
N ILE A 140 -38.99 36.89 -53.45
CA ILE A 140 -39.25 36.40 -54.80
C ILE A 140 -39.65 37.61 -55.64
N SER A 141 -38.66 38.18 -56.34
CA SER A 141 -38.69 39.11 -57.49
C SER A 141 -37.46 40.01 -57.30
N SER A 142 -36.48 40.10 -58.19
CA SER A 142 -36.35 39.71 -59.58
C SER A 142 -34.92 40.11 -59.98
N LEU A 143 -34.31 39.30 -60.86
CA LEU A 143 -33.21 39.59 -61.79
C LEU A 143 -32.44 40.92 -61.62
#